data_AF-A0A286ICG1-F1
#
_entry.id   AF-A0A286ICG1-F1
#
_cell.length_a   1.000
_cell.length_b   1.000
_cell.length_c   1.000
_cell.angle_alpha   90.00
_cell.angle_beta   90.00
_cell.angle_gamma   90.00
#
_symmetry.space_group_name_H-M   'P 1'
#
loop_
_entity.id
_entity.type
_entity.pdbx_description
1 polymer ?
#
loop_
_entity_poly.entity_id
_entity_poly.type
_entity_poly.pdbx_seq_one_letter_code
_entity_poly.pdbx_strand_id
1 'polypeptide(L)'
;MRHITLPDFGTAAAWRDAARACLREGLAPSDVTWGSEQSERGLFDDQPARAAAPVKQTVPRSFVSLAETVCWHRDADRFARLYAFLWRLKDAPHLIADRGDRELAHLRSMEKSVHRCQHKMKAFVRFREIGDRTAPRRSFAAWFEPTHHTVEPTADFFARRFADMDWRIVTPEKTAIFLDGRLSFAEGQPRPDLPEDAGEALWLTYFRSIFNPARLKVQAMTSEMPKKYWRNLPEAATIPDLIANAPARARAMAEAAPTLPPIRAEKARQQLAAHMSAWEGPKEALPAAIHACTRCPLHRTATQAVPGVGPLDAALMIVGEQPGDQEDLAGLPFVGPAGQLFDKVAQSAGLSRSETFVTNAVKHFKFTPRGKRRLHQRPNSGEIEHCRWWLDAERSLVQPKLVLALGATAAEALTGTGANIMRRRGTIEQLADGTPVLIAVHPSFLLRLPDPAEREKQMALFEADLRLAAQMVLALTARSAGAPTG
;
A
#
# COMPACT_ATOMS: atom_id res chain seq x y z
N MET A 1 -1.39 45.26 0.50
CA MET A 1 -1.36 43.79 0.52
C MET A 1 -2.19 43.31 -0.66
N ARG A 2 -1.77 42.28 -1.39
CA ARG A 2 -2.53 41.70 -2.50
C ARG A 2 -3.53 40.69 -1.95
N HIS A 3 -4.82 40.95 -2.13
CA HIS A 3 -5.88 40.00 -1.81
C HIS A 3 -6.05 38.97 -2.92
N ILE A 4 -5.99 37.68 -2.57
CA ILE A 4 -6.23 36.54 -3.46
C ILE A 4 -7.56 35.90 -3.11
N THR A 5 -8.53 36.05 -4.02
CA THR A 5 -9.83 35.40 -3.93
C THR A 5 -9.76 34.00 -4.54
N LEU A 6 -10.19 33.00 -3.79
CA LEU A 6 -10.24 31.60 -4.23
C LEU A 6 -11.70 31.18 -4.52
N PRO A 7 -11.92 30.39 -5.58
CA PRO A 7 -13.26 29.92 -5.93
C PRO A 7 -13.77 28.89 -4.93
N ASP A 8 -15.09 28.81 -4.83
CA ASP A 8 -15.77 27.86 -3.96
C ASP A 8 -15.57 26.40 -4.41
N PHE A 9 -15.34 26.13 -5.70
CA PHE A 9 -15.01 24.79 -6.23
C PHE A 9 -13.63 24.76 -6.87
N GLY A 10 -12.92 23.63 -6.76
CA GLY A 10 -11.56 23.51 -7.31
C GLY A 10 -10.53 24.35 -6.53
N THR A 11 -10.86 24.73 -5.29
CA THR A 11 -10.09 25.67 -4.46
C THR A 11 -8.61 25.28 -4.32
N ALA A 12 -8.29 23.99 -4.20
CA ALA A 12 -6.91 23.53 -4.07
C ALA A 12 -6.06 23.80 -5.32
N ALA A 13 -6.63 23.66 -6.53
CA ALA A 13 -5.92 23.95 -7.77
C ALA A 13 -5.72 25.47 -7.94
N ALA A 14 -6.78 26.25 -7.70
CA ALA A 14 -6.72 27.71 -7.74
C ALA A 14 -5.70 28.27 -6.74
N TRP A 15 -5.68 27.76 -5.51
CA TRP A 15 -4.68 28.16 -4.51
C TRP A 15 -3.26 27.83 -4.98
N ARG A 16 -3.03 26.64 -5.56
CA ARG A 16 -1.70 26.23 -6.04
C ARG A 16 -1.18 27.19 -7.12
N ASP A 17 -2.04 27.57 -8.06
CA ASP A 17 -1.66 28.46 -9.16
C ASP A 17 -1.43 29.89 -8.66
N ALA A 18 -2.28 30.39 -7.77
CA ALA A 18 -2.12 31.69 -7.14
C ALA A 18 -0.87 31.77 -6.24
N ALA A 19 -0.60 30.74 -5.43
CA ALA A 19 0.61 30.66 -4.61
C ALA A 19 1.88 30.62 -5.46
N ARG A 20 1.86 29.88 -6.58
CA ARG A 20 2.96 29.88 -7.54
C ARG A 20 3.16 31.25 -8.17
N ALA A 21 2.08 31.97 -8.51
CA ALA A 21 2.16 33.32 -9.06
C ALA A 21 2.78 34.29 -8.04
N CYS A 22 2.28 34.32 -6.80
CA CYS A 22 2.79 35.18 -5.74
C CYS A 22 4.28 34.91 -5.44
N LEU A 23 4.67 33.63 -5.42
CA LEU A 23 6.07 33.24 -5.19
C LEU A 23 6.99 33.68 -6.33
N ARG A 24 6.52 33.60 -7.60
CA ARG A 24 7.28 34.09 -8.77
C ARG A 24 7.43 35.61 -8.77
N GLU A 25 6.44 36.33 -8.28
CA GLU A 25 6.46 37.80 -8.14
C GLU A 25 7.23 38.26 -6.87
N GLY A 26 7.67 37.31 -6.05
CA GLY A 26 8.43 37.61 -4.84
C GLY A 26 7.61 38.31 -3.76
N LEU A 27 6.31 38.02 -3.66
CA LEU A 27 5.43 38.61 -2.63
C LEU A 27 5.62 37.90 -1.29
N ALA A 28 6.04 38.62 -0.25
CA ALA A 28 6.18 38.05 1.08
C ALA A 28 4.81 37.63 1.65
N PRO A 29 4.75 36.69 2.61
CA PRO A 29 3.48 36.27 3.21
C PRO A 29 2.72 37.41 3.90
N SER A 30 3.43 38.42 4.41
CA SER A 30 2.84 39.65 4.95
C SER A 30 2.20 40.56 3.90
N ASP A 31 2.49 40.34 2.62
CA ASP A 31 1.97 41.15 1.52
C ASP A 31 0.80 40.46 0.80
N VAL A 32 0.37 39.28 1.25
CA VAL A 32 -0.68 38.48 0.59
C VAL A 32 -1.77 38.11 1.60
N THR A 33 -3.00 38.47 1.30
CA THR A 33 -4.19 38.03 2.04
C THR A 33 -4.96 37.01 1.20
N TRP A 34 -5.59 36.04 1.85
CA TRP A 34 -6.31 34.94 1.19
C TRP A 34 -7.77 34.96 1.63
N GLY A 35 -8.70 34.92 0.69
CA GLY A 35 -10.14 34.96 0.97
C GLY A 35 -10.94 34.05 0.03
N SER A 36 -12.16 33.75 0.44
CA SER A 36 -13.18 33.20 -0.47
C SER A 36 -13.92 34.34 -1.18
N GLU A 37 -14.68 34.04 -2.23
CA GLU A 37 -15.55 35.02 -2.90
C GLU A 37 -16.55 35.70 -1.94
N GLN A 38 -16.84 35.05 -0.81
CA GLN A 38 -17.80 35.49 0.20
C GLN A 38 -17.16 36.27 1.37
N SER A 39 -15.84 36.46 1.37
CA SER A 39 -15.11 37.14 2.45
C SER A 39 -15.12 38.67 2.26
N GLU A 40 -15.50 39.43 3.28
CA GLU A 40 -15.41 40.90 3.26
C GLU A 40 -13.95 41.36 3.11
N ARG A 41 -13.70 42.31 2.20
CA ARG A 41 -12.36 42.87 1.96
C ARG A 41 -11.93 43.74 3.15
N GLY A 42 -10.70 43.58 3.60
CA GLY A 42 -10.12 44.37 4.68
C GLY A 42 -9.71 45.77 4.23
N LEU A 43 -9.68 46.72 5.18
CA LEU A 43 -9.39 48.15 4.97
C LEU A 43 -7.99 48.44 4.34
N PHE A 44 -7.10 47.44 4.25
CA PHE A 44 -5.72 47.54 3.75
C PHE A 44 -5.41 46.67 2.52
N ASP A 45 -6.44 46.09 1.89
CA ASP A 45 -6.31 45.19 0.72
C ASP A 45 -5.94 45.92 -0.60
N ASP A 46 -5.87 47.26 -0.61
CA ASP A 46 -5.57 48.07 -1.82
C ASP A 46 -4.17 48.71 -1.84
N GLN A 47 -3.26 48.34 -0.92
CA GLN A 47 -1.88 48.85 -0.98
C GLN A 47 -1.03 48.12 -2.02
N PRO A 48 -0.31 48.84 -2.92
CA PRO A 48 0.51 48.24 -3.96
C PRO A 48 1.62 47.37 -3.34
N ALA A 49 1.59 46.07 -3.64
CA ALA A 49 2.59 45.15 -3.13
C ALA A 49 3.95 45.40 -3.80
N ARG A 50 5.02 45.45 -3.00
CA ARG A 50 6.38 45.72 -3.49
C ARG A 50 6.97 44.42 -4.06
N ALA A 51 6.80 44.20 -5.36
CA ALA A 51 7.31 43.02 -6.05
C ALA A 51 8.86 42.98 -6.02
N ALA A 52 9.41 41.79 -5.77
CA ALA A 52 10.84 41.51 -5.88
C ALA A 52 11.15 40.80 -7.21
N ALA A 53 12.44 40.73 -7.59
CA ALA A 53 12.85 40.13 -8.86
C ALA A 53 12.39 38.65 -8.98
N PRO A 54 11.97 38.19 -10.18
CA PRO A 54 11.40 36.87 -10.35
C PRO A 54 12.43 35.76 -10.13
N VAL A 55 12.08 34.78 -9.28
CA VAL A 55 12.98 33.67 -8.92
C VAL A 55 12.46 32.36 -9.51
N LYS A 56 13.29 31.63 -10.26
CA LYS A 56 13.02 30.22 -10.62
C LYS A 56 13.16 29.37 -9.37
N GLN A 57 12.11 28.68 -8.96
CA GLN A 57 12.11 27.89 -7.73
C GLN A 57 11.57 26.48 -7.94
N THR A 58 12.25 25.52 -7.33
CA THR A 58 11.87 24.11 -7.31
C THR A 58 11.22 23.79 -5.97
N VAL A 59 9.94 23.43 -5.98
CA VAL A 59 9.18 23.10 -4.77
C VAL A 59 9.27 21.60 -4.50
N PRO A 60 9.61 21.14 -3.28
CA PRO A 60 9.63 19.72 -2.95
C PRO A 60 8.27 19.04 -3.18
N ARG A 61 8.27 17.85 -3.80
CA ARG A 61 7.05 17.06 -4.03
C ARG A 61 6.27 16.77 -2.74
N SER A 62 6.99 16.55 -1.64
CA SER A 62 6.42 16.31 -0.31
C SER A 62 5.62 17.51 0.22
N PHE A 63 5.99 18.74 -0.13
CA PHE A 63 5.19 19.92 0.19
C PHE A 63 3.92 19.96 -0.67
N VAL A 64 4.02 19.64 -1.96
CA VAL A 64 2.85 19.61 -2.85
C VAL A 64 1.80 18.63 -2.31
N SER A 65 2.18 17.42 -1.93
CA SER A 65 1.25 16.44 -1.35
C SER A 65 0.64 16.91 -0.02
N LEU A 66 1.43 17.59 0.82
CA LEU A 66 0.94 18.17 2.08
C LEU A 66 -0.09 19.26 1.79
N ALA A 67 0.21 20.19 0.88
CA ALA A 67 -0.67 21.30 0.52
C ALA A 67 -1.98 20.81 -0.11
N GLU A 68 -1.91 19.80 -0.99
CA GLU A 68 -3.10 19.16 -1.59
C GLU A 68 -4.07 18.58 -0.56
N THR A 69 -3.59 18.27 0.64
CA THR A 69 -4.42 17.81 1.75
C THR A 69 -4.86 18.97 2.65
N VAL A 70 -3.92 19.82 3.09
CA VAL A 70 -4.18 20.88 4.07
C VAL A 70 -5.10 21.98 3.53
N CYS A 71 -5.13 22.22 2.21
CA CYS A 71 -6.09 23.15 1.58
C CYS A 71 -7.55 22.88 1.96
N TRP A 72 -7.86 21.63 2.34
CA TRP A 72 -9.21 21.20 2.72
C TRP A 72 -9.50 21.30 4.22
N HIS A 73 -8.56 21.77 5.05
CA HIS A 73 -8.79 21.99 6.48
C HIS A 73 -9.83 23.11 6.70
N ARG A 74 -10.50 23.16 7.87
CA ARG A 74 -11.55 24.17 8.14
C ARG A 74 -11.00 25.53 8.60
N ASP A 75 -9.77 25.53 9.11
CA ASP A 75 -9.08 26.74 9.58
C ASP A 75 -9.03 27.82 8.48
N ALA A 76 -9.42 29.05 8.82
CA ALA A 76 -9.47 30.19 7.90
C ALA A 76 -8.06 30.55 7.38
N ASP A 77 -7.03 30.40 8.21
CA ASP A 77 -5.65 30.77 7.88
C ASP A 77 -4.91 29.69 7.08
N ARG A 78 -5.54 28.57 6.75
CA ARG A 78 -4.88 27.42 6.10
C ARG A 78 -4.09 27.80 4.84
N PHE A 79 -4.63 28.69 4.01
CA PHE A 79 -4.00 29.13 2.76
C PHE A 79 -2.82 30.06 3.04
N ALA A 80 -2.97 30.97 4.01
CA ALA A 80 -1.91 31.86 4.47
C ALA A 80 -0.75 31.06 5.08
N ARG A 81 -1.05 30.06 5.94
CA ARG A 81 -0.05 29.17 6.57
C ARG A 81 0.70 28.34 5.53
N LEU A 82 -0.01 27.76 4.57
CA LEU A 82 0.61 27.01 3.48
C LEU A 82 1.52 27.91 2.63
N TYR A 83 1.09 29.13 2.31
CA TYR A 83 1.91 30.07 1.56
C TYR A 83 3.12 30.55 2.35
N ALA A 84 2.95 30.84 3.64
CA ALA A 84 4.05 31.24 4.53
C ALA A 84 5.11 30.14 4.62
N PHE A 85 4.69 28.88 4.72
CA PHE A 85 5.63 27.76 4.74
C PHE A 85 6.30 27.55 3.37
N LEU A 86 5.55 27.67 2.26
CA LEU A 86 6.11 27.65 0.91
C LEU A 86 7.17 28.72 0.71
N TRP A 87 6.91 29.94 1.21
CA TRP A 87 7.85 31.05 1.16
C TRP A 87 9.15 30.74 1.90
N ARG A 88 9.09 30.08 3.06
CA ARG A 88 10.29 29.64 3.80
C ARG A 88 11.07 28.54 3.07
N LEU A 89 10.36 27.65 2.37
CA LEU A 89 11.00 26.57 1.58
C LEU A 89 11.82 27.09 0.40
N LYS A 90 11.59 28.33 -0.06
CA LYS A 90 12.43 29.01 -1.05
C LYS A 90 13.90 29.01 -0.64
N ASP A 91 14.17 29.43 0.59
CA ASP A 91 15.53 29.65 1.09
C ASP A 91 16.04 28.42 1.89
N ALA A 92 15.12 27.63 2.45
CA ALA A 92 15.45 26.45 3.25
C ALA A 92 14.60 25.22 2.85
N PRO A 93 14.90 24.56 1.70
CA PRO A 93 14.12 23.41 1.22
C PRO A 93 14.10 22.21 2.19
N HIS A 94 15.13 22.07 3.02
CA HIS A 94 15.27 20.98 3.99
C HIS A 94 14.22 21.03 5.11
N LEU A 95 13.60 22.20 5.35
CA LEU A 95 12.56 22.36 6.39
C LEU A 95 11.39 21.40 6.20
N ILE A 96 11.09 20.95 4.98
CA ILE A 96 10.02 19.97 4.73
C ILE A 96 10.28 18.60 5.40
N ALA A 97 11.53 18.31 5.77
CA ALA A 97 11.94 17.10 6.47
C ALA A 97 12.28 17.33 7.95
N ASP A 98 12.32 18.58 8.40
CA ASP A 98 12.68 18.93 9.78
C ASP A 98 11.52 18.65 10.74
N ARG A 99 11.69 17.64 11.60
CA ARG A 99 10.68 17.26 12.60
C ARG A 99 10.56 18.25 13.75
N GLY A 100 11.55 19.13 13.95
CA GLY A 100 11.56 20.18 14.96
C GLY A 100 10.86 21.46 14.54
N ASP A 101 10.57 21.64 13.24
CA ASP A 101 9.93 22.85 12.74
C ASP A 101 8.48 22.96 13.22
N ARG A 102 8.17 24.04 13.95
CA ARG A 102 6.84 24.26 14.56
C ARG A 102 5.73 24.45 13.53
N GLU A 103 6.00 25.14 12.43
CA GLU A 103 5.00 25.37 11.38
C GLU A 103 4.72 24.10 10.59
N LEU A 104 5.76 23.33 10.27
CA LEU A 104 5.57 22.02 9.64
C LEU A 104 4.77 21.09 10.55
N ALA A 105 5.09 21.03 11.86
CA ALA A 105 4.34 20.22 12.81
C ALA A 105 2.85 20.61 12.86
N HIS A 106 2.55 21.91 12.80
CA HIS A 106 1.18 22.41 12.72
C HIS A 106 0.48 21.95 11.43
N LEU A 107 1.12 22.15 10.27
CA LEU A 107 0.58 21.70 8.97
C LEU A 107 0.35 20.19 8.92
N ARG A 108 1.25 19.39 9.52
CA ARG A 108 1.09 17.92 9.64
C ARG A 108 -0.08 17.53 10.54
N SER A 109 -0.37 18.29 11.60
CA SER A 109 -1.55 18.09 12.43
C SER A 109 -2.84 18.37 11.66
N MET A 110 -2.87 19.45 10.87
CA MET A 110 -3.99 19.77 9.97
C MET A 110 -4.19 18.66 8.93
N GLU A 111 -3.11 18.20 8.28
CA GLU A 111 -3.11 17.08 7.31
C GLU A 111 -3.74 15.83 7.92
N LYS A 112 -3.31 15.43 9.12
CA LYS A 112 -3.85 14.29 9.85
C LYS A 112 -5.35 14.43 10.14
N SER A 113 -5.80 15.64 10.48
CA SER A 113 -7.20 15.92 10.78
C SER A 113 -8.08 15.86 9.53
N VAL A 114 -7.59 16.39 8.40
CA VAL A 114 -8.24 16.27 7.08
C VAL A 114 -8.37 14.79 6.68
N HIS A 115 -7.29 14.01 6.75
CA HIS A 115 -7.34 12.58 6.45
C HIS A 115 -8.33 11.82 7.32
N ARG A 116 -8.40 12.14 8.61
CA ARG A 116 -9.40 11.55 9.52
C ARG A 116 -10.82 11.89 9.09
N CYS A 117 -11.08 13.13 8.66
CA CYS A 117 -12.40 13.52 8.13
C CYS A 117 -12.76 12.77 6.84
N GLN A 118 -11.83 12.67 5.90
CA GLN A 118 -12.02 11.87 4.67
C GLN A 118 -12.30 10.40 4.99
N HIS A 119 -11.54 9.80 5.93
CA HIS A 119 -11.77 8.42 6.36
C HIS A 119 -13.16 8.23 6.97
N LYS A 120 -13.60 9.16 7.82
CA LYS A 120 -14.94 9.15 8.41
C LYS A 120 -16.04 9.26 7.35
N MET A 121 -15.87 10.13 6.36
CA MET A 121 -16.83 10.22 5.25
C MET A 121 -16.92 8.88 4.51
N LYS A 122 -15.79 8.27 4.15
CA LYS A 122 -15.75 6.95 3.48
C LYS A 122 -16.37 5.83 4.32
N ALA A 123 -16.21 5.88 5.65
CA ALA A 123 -16.69 4.84 6.55
C ALA A 123 -18.17 4.96 6.92
N PHE A 124 -18.69 6.20 7.03
CA PHE A 124 -20.00 6.47 7.63
C PHE A 124 -21.06 7.03 6.68
N VAL A 125 -20.70 7.40 5.44
CA VAL A 125 -21.71 7.73 4.42
C VAL A 125 -22.57 6.49 4.16
N ARG A 126 -23.89 6.69 4.18
CA ARG A 126 -24.89 5.66 3.90
C ARG A 126 -25.84 6.18 2.83
N PHE A 127 -25.91 5.44 1.73
CA PHE A 127 -26.79 5.75 0.61
C PHE A 127 -28.17 5.17 0.88
N ARG A 128 -29.19 6.00 0.69
CA ARG A 128 -30.61 5.63 0.74
C ARG A 128 -31.18 5.79 -0.66
N GLU A 129 -31.93 4.80 -1.11
CA GLU A 129 -32.55 4.85 -2.44
C GLU A 129 -33.60 5.95 -2.48
N ILE A 130 -33.59 6.73 -3.56
CA ILE A 130 -34.53 7.83 -3.82
C ILE A 130 -35.05 7.73 -5.26
N GLY A 131 -36.25 8.26 -5.49
CA GLY A 131 -36.88 8.27 -6.82
C GLY A 131 -37.64 6.98 -7.15
N ASP A 132 -38.03 6.86 -8.43
CA ASP A 132 -38.84 5.75 -8.93
C ASP A 132 -37.99 4.47 -9.13
N ARG A 133 -38.45 3.36 -8.55
CA ARG A 133 -37.81 2.04 -8.67
C ARG A 133 -37.82 1.47 -10.08
N THR A 134 -38.62 2.03 -10.98
CA THR A 134 -38.73 1.63 -12.39
C THR A 134 -37.77 2.38 -13.31
N ALA A 135 -37.04 3.37 -12.79
CA ALA A 135 -36.06 4.12 -13.57
C ALA A 135 -34.91 3.23 -14.06
N PRO A 136 -34.37 3.47 -15.27
CA PRO A 136 -33.32 2.64 -15.85
C PRO A 136 -32.00 2.66 -15.05
N ARG A 137 -31.78 3.71 -14.25
CA ARG A 137 -30.67 3.81 -13.29
C ARG A 137 -31.24 4.16 -11.92
N ARG A 138 -30.84 3.38 -10.90
CA ARG A 138 -31.24 3.61 -9.51
C ARG A 138 -30.57 4.86 -8.97
N SER A 139 -31.32 5.68 -8.26
CA SER A 139 -30.83 6.93 -7.67
C SER A 139 -30.74 6.82 -6.15
N PHE A 140 -29.70 7.41 -5.57
CA PHE A 140 -29.44 7.35 -4.13
C PHE A 140 -29.07 8.72 -3.57
N ALA A 141 -29.40 8.96 -2.30
CA ALA A 141 -28.95 10.12 -1.57
C ALA A 141 -28.38 9.73 -0.20
N ALA A 142 -27.38 10.48 0.24
CA ALA A 142 -26.76 10.33 1.54
C ALA A 142 -26.58 11.70 2.22
N TRP A 143 -26.67 11.73 3.55
CA TRP A 143 -26.35 12.91 4.35
C TRP A 143 -25.03 12.70 5.09
N PHE A 144 -24.16 13.71 5.08
CA PHE A 144 -22.93 13.69 5.87
C PHE A 144 -22.54 15.09 6.36
N GLU A 145 -21.98 15.16 7.58
CA GLU A 145 -21.53 16.42 8.19
C GLU A 145 -20.00 16.39 8.39
N PRO A 146 -19.23 16.91 7.42
CA PRO A 146 -17.78 16.83 7.46
C PRO A 146 -17.21 17.87 8.44
N THR A 147 -16.14 17.52 9.18
CA THR A 147 -15.45 18.48 10.06
C THR A 147 -14.54 19.44 9.31
N HIS A 148 -14.22 19.13 8.05
CA HIS A 148 -13.32 19.89 7.18
C HIS A 148 -13.93 19.92 5.77
N HIS A 149 -13.41 20.74 4.86
CA HIS A 149 -13.94 20.91 3.50
C HIS A 149 -13.58 19.72 2.59
N THR A 150 -13.92 18.49 2.99
CA THR A 150 -13.41 17.26 2.37
C THR A 150 -14.32 16.63 1.33
N VAL A 151 -15.45 17.25 1.00
CA VAL A 151 -16.43 16.68 0.06
C VAL A 151 -15.79 16.48 -1.32
N GLU A 152 -15.20 17.52 -1.89
CA GLU A 152 -14.50 17.46 -3.19
C GLU A 152 -13.39 16.40 -3.26
N PRO A 153 -12.37 16.40 -2.39
CA PRO A 153 -11.27 15.42 -2.48
C PRO A 153 -11.71 13.98 -2.14
N THR A 154 -12.91 13.78 -1.59
CA THR A 154 -13.42 12.45 -1.24
C THR A 154 -14.40 11.91 -2.27
N ALA A 155 -15.10 12.77 -3.02
CA ALA A 155 -16.16 12.35 -3.93
C ALA A 155 -15.70 11.35 -5.01
N ASP A 156 -14.47 11.50 -5.52
CA ASP A 156 -13.83 10.56 -6.47
C ASP A 156 -13.79 9.11 -5.97
N PHE A 157 -13.65 8.91 -4.66
CA PHE A 157 -13.67 7.57 -4.08
C PHE A 157 -15.05 6.92 -4.28
N PHE A 158 -16.12 7.67 -4.06
CA PHE A 158 -17.49 7.19 -4.24
C PHE A 158 -17.81 7.00 -5.73
N ALA A 159 -17.37 7.92 -6.59
CA ALA A 159 -17.59 7.83 -8.04
C ALA A 159 -16.98 6.55 -8.63
N ARG A 160 -15.76 6.17 -8.20
CA ARG A 160 -15.12 4.92 -8.62
C ARG A 160 -15.77 3.67 -8.03
N ARG A 161 -16.28 3.75 -6.79
CA ARG A 161 -16.79 2.58 -6.05
C ARG A 161 -18.26 2.26 -6.37
N PHE A 162 -19.02 3.27 -6.76
CA PHE A 162 -20.47 3.24 -7.00
C PHE A 162 -20.78 3.87 -8.38
N ALA A 163 -20.07 3.40 -9.42
CA ALA A 163 -20.20 3.92 -10.79
C ALA A 163 -21.47 3.41 -11.50
N ASP A 164 -22.03 2.30 -11.01
CA ASP A 164 -23.21 1.61 -11.53
C ASP A 164 -24.55 2.25 -11.13
N MET A 165 -24.50 3.24 -10.23
CA MET A 165 -25.67 3.94 -9.71
C MET A 165 -25.51 5.45 -9.79
N ASP A 166 -26.64 6.14 -9.75
CA ASP A 166 -26.68 7.59 -9.61
C ASP A 166 -26.78 7.94 -8.14
N TRP A 167 -25.97 8.89 -7.65
CA TRP A 167 -25.96 9.19 -6.22
C TRP A 167 -25.66 10.66 -5.92
N ARG A 168 -26.12 11.11 -4.75
CA ARG A 168 -25.84 12.44 -4.21
C ARG A 168 -25.39 12.33 -2.77
N ILE A 169 -24.29 12.98 -2.41
CA ILE A 169 -23.88 13.14 -1.01
C ILE A 169 -24.10 14.60 -0.64
N VAL A 170 -25.16 14.84 0.13
CA VAL A 170 -25.57 16.15 0.59
C VAL A 170 -24.86 16.45 1.90
N THR A 171 -24.26 17.64 1.99
CA THR A 171 -23.66 18.17 3.21
C THR A 171 -24.07 19.64 3.40
N PRO A 172 -23.89 20.22 4.60
CA PRO A 172 -24.26 21.61 4.86
C PRO A 172 -23.54 22.63 3.96
N GLU A 173 -22.31 22.32 3.52
CA GLU A 173 -21.47 23.29 2.80
C GLU A 173 -21.38 23.00 1.30
N LYS A 174 -21.34 21.73 0.90
CA LYS A 174 -21.21 21.30 -0.50
C LYS A 174 -21.96 20.00 -0.77
N THR A 175 -22.55 19.89 -1.94
CA THR A 175 -23.21 18.66 -2.39
C THR A 175 -22.41 18.04 -3.52
N ALA A 176 -22.02 16.76 -3.37
CA ALA A 176 -21.42 15.98 -4.45
C ALA A 176 -22.53 15.22 -5.20
N ILE A 177 -22.56 15.32 -6.52
CA ILE A 177 -23.61 14.76 -7.38
C ILE A 177 -22.94 13.89 -8.44
N PHE A 178 -23.31 12.62 -8.52
CA PHE A 178 -22.85 11.70 -9.54
C PHE A 178 -24.05 11.19 -10.34
N LEU A 179 -24.12 11.62 -11.60
CA LEU A 179 -25.22 11.30 -12.51
C LEU A 179 -24.63 10.88 -13.86
N ASP A 180 -25.10 9.75 -14.40
CA ASP A 180 -24.70 9.27 -15.73
C ASP A 180 -23.16 9.19 -15.92
N GLY A 181 -22.47 8.68 -14.91
CA GLY A 181 -21.01 8.53 -14.94
C GLY A 181 -20.23 9.84 -14.74
N ARG A 182 -20.90 10.97 -14.50
CA ARG A 182 -20.27 12.29 -14.34
C ARG A 182 -20.40 12.79 -12.90
N LEU A 183 -19.27 13.17 -12.32
CA LEU A 183 -19.20 13.81 -11.01
C LEU A 183 -19.27 15.34 -11.17
N SER A 184 -20.17 15.97 -10.44
CA SER A 184 -20.30 17.42 -10.32
C SER A 184 -20.51 17.83 -8.86
N PHE A 185 -20.34 19.13 -8.59
CA PHE A 185 -20.52 19.71 -7.27
C PHE A 185 -21.52 20.86 -7.33
N ALA A 186 -22.29 21.01 -6.26
CA ALA A 186 -23.24 22.08 -6.07
C ALA A 186 -23.12 22.63 -4.64
N GLU A 187 -23.81 23.73 -4.37
CA GLU A 187 -23.88 24.32 -3.04
C GLU A 187 -24.44 23.33 -2.00
N GLY A 188 -24.05 23.55 -0.75
CA GLY A 188 -24.56 22.82 0.39
C GLY A 188 -26.06 23.03 0.57
N GLN A 189 -26.70 22.03 1.15
CA GLN A 189 -28.14 22.07 1.43
C GLN A 189 -28.37 21.59 2.88
N PRO A 190 -29.48 22.02 3.52
CA PRO A 190 -29.89 21.40 4.78
C PRO A 190 -30.14 19.90 4.58
N ARG A 191 -30.18 19.15 5.68
CA ARG A 191 -30.42 17.71 5.65
C ARG A 191 -31.71 17.40 4.88
N PRO A 192 -31.64 16.65 3.76
CA PRO A 192 -32.83 16.27 3.01
C PRO A 192 -33.65 15.26 3.80
N ASP A 193 -34.96 15.24 3.56
CA ASP A 193 -35.84 14.19 4.05
C ASP A 193 -35.55 12.90 3.26
N LEU A 194 -34.88 11.94 3.91
CA LEU A 194 -34.46 10.70 3.29
C LEU A 194 -35.34 9.55 3.80
N PRO A 195 -35.91 8.71 2.90
CA PRO A 195 -36.80 7.63 3.29
C PRO A 195 -36.12 6.65 4.26
N GLU A 196 -36.92 5.97 5.09
CA GLU A 196 -36.46 4.86 5.93
C GLU A 196 -36.09 3.66 5.05
N ASP A 197 -34.95 3.03 5.32
CA ASP A 197 -34.37 2.00 4.44
C ASP A 197 -34.89 0.60 4.82
N ALA A 198 -35.45 -0.13 3.84
CA ALA A 198 -35.86 -1.53 4.02
C ALA A 198 -34.67 -2.47 4.30
N GLY A 199 -33.44 -2.08 3.94
CA GLY A 199 -32.20 -2.82 4.23
C GLY A 199 -31.63 -2.59 5.65
N GLU A 200 -32.17 -1.63 6.38
CA GLU A 200 -31.70 -1.23 7.72
C GLU A 200 -31.81 -2.39 8.72
N ALA A 201 -32.90 -3.17 8.66
CA ALA A 201 -33.11 -4.32 9.52
C ALA A 201 -32.11 -5.47 9.28
N LEU A 202 -31.74 -5.74 8.02
CA LEU A 202 -30.75 -6.77 7.66
C LEU A 202 -29.35 -6.37 8.13
N TRP A 203 -29.00 -5.10 7.94
CA TRP A 203 -27.73 -4.55 8.40
C TRP A 203 -27.62 -4.52 9.94
N LEU A 204 -28.69 -4.14 10.64
CA LEU A 204 -28.76 -4.20 12.10
C LEU A 204 -28.62 -5.64 12.62
N THR A 205 -29.25 -6.61 11.94
CA THR A 205 -29.13 -8.04 12.27
C THR A 205 -27.69 -8.52 12.09
N TYR A 206 -27.04 -8.13 10.99
CA TYR A 206 -25.64 -8.43 10.76
C TYR A 206 -24.74 -7.77 11.82
N PHE A 207 -24.93 -6.48 12.11
CA PHE A 207 -24.15 -5.75 13.12
C PHE A 207 -24.26 -6.37 14.52
N ARG A 208 -25.47 -6.77 14.92
CA ARG A 208 -25.71 -7.49 16.20
C ARG A 208 -25.02 -8.85 16.26
N SER A 209 -24.86 -9.54 15.13
CA SER A 209 -24.24 -10.88 15.09
C SER A 209 -22.70 -10.82 15.10
N ILE A 210 -22.08 -9.76 14.57
CA ILE A 210 -20.63 -9.55 14.60
C ILE A 210 -20.13 -8.83 15.86
N PHE A 211 -21.02 -8.27 16.67
CA PHE A 211 -20.67 -7.60 17.93
C PHE A 211 -20.14 -8.62 18.95
N ASN A 212 -18.85 -8.53 19.28
CA ASN A 212 -18.22 -9.39 20.27
C ASN A 212 -18.29 -8.75 21.68
N PRO A 213 -19.17 -9.24 22.57
CA PRO A 213 -19.36 -8.65 23.89
C PRO A 213 -18.11 -8.78 24.78
N ALA A 214 -17.27 -9.80 24.57
CA ALA A 214 -16.05 -10.03 25.35
C ALA A 214 -14.88 -9.12 24.95
N ARG A 215 -14.99 -8.37 23.85
CA ARG A 215 -13.94 -7.44 23.35
C ARG A 215 -14.40 -5.97 23.33
N LEU A 216 -15.47 -5.64 24.04
CA LEU A 216 -16.03 -4.30 24.07
C LEU A 216 -15.08 -3.31 24.77
N LYS A 217 -14.56 -2.32 24.03
CA LYS A 217 -13.81 -1.18 24.58
C LYS A 217 -14.58 0.12 24.31
N VAL A 218 -15.45 0.49 25.26
CA VAL A 218 -16.37 1.63 25.10
C VAL A 218 -15.63 2.94 24.78
N GLN A 219 -14.52 3.23 25.45
CA GLN A 219 -13.74 4.45 25.19
C GLN A 219 -13.18 4.50 23.75
N ALA A 220 -12.57 3.41 23.27
CA ALA A 220 -12.04 3.32 21.92
C ALA A 220 -13.16 3.36 20.85
N MET A 221 -14.30 2.75 21.14
CA MET A 221 -15.47 2.81 20.27
C MET A 221 -16.02 4.25 20.17
N THR A 222 -16.08 4.98 21.28
CA THR A 222 -16.53 6.38 21.28
C THR A 222 -15.53 7.36 20.63
N SER A 223 -14.23 7.06 20.64
CA SER A 223 -13.23 7.88 19.96
C SER A 223 -13.26 7.69 18.44
N GLU A 224 -13.45 6.45 17.97
CA GLU A 224 -13.55 6.12 16.54
C GLU A 224 -14.91 6.50 15.95
N MET A 225 -15.98 6.41 16.76
CA MET A 225 -17.34 6.78 16.39
C MET A 225 -17.93 7.84 17.34
N PRO A 226 -17.60 9.13 17.13
CA PRO A 226 -18.11 10.20 17.97
C PRO A 226 -19.64 10.29 17.97
N LYS A 227 -20.22 10.56 19.15
CA LYS A 227 -21.68 10.64 19.38
C LYS A 227 -22.44 11.54 18.41
N LYS A 228 -21.79 12.57 17.86
CA LYS A 228 -22.41 13.46 16.86
C LYS A 228 -22.87 12.76 15.58
N TYR A 229 -22.23 11.65 15.20
CA TYR A 229 -22.60 10.89 14.00
C TYR A 229 -23.67 9.81 14.28
N TRP A 230 -23.99 9.56 15.54
CA TRP A 230 -24.91 8.48 15.93
C TRP A 230 -26.33 8.72 15.42
N ARG A 231 -26.74 9.98 15.26
CA ARG A 231 -28.05 10.35 14.68
C ARG A 231 -28.21 9.94 13.21
N ASN A 232 -27.12 9.57 12.54
CA ASN A 232 -27.09 9.16 11.14
C ASN A 232 -26.78 7.66 10.97
N LEU A 233 -26.66 6.91 12.08
CA LEU A 233 -26.28 5.50 12.08
C LEU A 233 -27.39 4.65 12.69
N PRO A 234 -28.01 3.73 11.93
CA PRO A 234 -29.05 2.86 12.45
C PRO A 234 -28.55 1.97 13.60
N GLU A 235 -27.30 1.51 13.52
CA GLU A 235 -26.67 0.67 14.54
C GLU A 235 -26.50 1.40 15.87
N ALA A 236 -26.33 2.72 15.83
CA ALA A 236 -26.14 3.52 17.04
C ALA A 236 -27.35 3.50 17.97
N ALA A 237 -28.55 3.23 17.44
CA ALA A 237 -29.75 2.99 18.26
C ALA A 237 -29.65 1.68 19.07
N THR A 238 -28.96 0.67 18.55
CA THR A 238 -28.80 -0.64 19.23
C THR A 238 -27.57 -0.67 20.16
N ILE A 239 -26.61 0.24 20.00
CA ILE A 239 -25.37 0.26 20.79
C ILE A 239 -25.60 0.34 22.30
N PRO A 240 -26.49 1.20 22.84
CA PRO A 240 -26.75 1.25 24.28
C PRO A 240 -27.21 -0.10 24.85
N ASP A 241 -28.12 -0.78 24.15
CA ASP A 241 -28.62 -2.10 24.52
C ASP A 241 -27.53 -3.18 24.43
N LEU A 242 -26.73 -3.17 23.37
CA LEU A 242 -25.60 -4.09 23.21
C LEU A 242 -24.53 -3.93 24.29
N ILE A 243 -24.26 -2.69 24.73
CA ILE A 243 -23.34 -2.41 25.84
C ILE A 243 -23.93 -2.91 27.16
N ALA A 244 -25.20 -2.63 27.42
CA ALA A 244 -25.88 -3.04 28.65
C ALA A 244 -25.91 -4.58 28.80
N ASN A 245 -26.15 -5.28 27.70
CA ASN A 245 -26.25 -6.74 27.67
C ASN A 245 -24.91 -7.46 27.46
N ALA A 246 -23.82 -6.73 27.19
CA ALA A 246 -22.50 -7.33 26.92
C ALA A 246 -21.94 -8.18 28.09
N PRO A 247 -22.01 -7.76 29.36
CA PRO A 247 -21.48 -8.56 30.47
C PRO A 247 -22.18 -9.92 30.61
N ALA A 248 -23.51 -9.95 30.49
CA ALA A 248 -24.30 -11.17 30.57
C ALA A 248 -23.99 -12.12 29.39
N ARG A 249 -23.89 -11.60 28.17
CA ARG A 249 -23.53 -12.40 26.99
C ARG A 249 -22.10 -12.92 27.04
N ALA A 250 -21.15 -12.14 27.55
CA ALA A 250 -19.76 -12.59 27.73
C ALA A 250 -19.65 -13.73 28.76
N ARG A 251 -20.44 -13.66 29.85
CA ARG A 251 -20.53 -14.74 30.84
C ARG A 251 -21.12 -16.02 30.24
N ALA A 252 -22.22 -15.92 29.51
CA ALA A 252 -22.81 -17.06 28.80
C ALA A 252 -21.85 -17.68 27.76
N MET A 253 -21.04 -16.85 27.08
CA MET A 253 -19.99 -17.33 26.16
C MET A 253 -18.83 -18.04 26.86
N ALA A 254 -18.49 -17.64 28.09
CA ALA A 254 -17.46 -18.30 28.89
C ALA A 254 -17.95 -19.62 29.51
N GLU A 255 -19.25 -19.69 29.83
CA GLU A 255 -19.92 -20.89 30.36
C GLU A 255 -20.25 -21.91 29.25
N ALA A 256 -20.34 -21.48 28.00
CA ALA A 256 -20.50 -22.37 26.85
C ALA A 256 -19.21 -23.17 26.58
N ALA A 257 -19.34 -24.49 26.39
CA ALA A 257 -18.22 -25.36 26.04
C ALA A 257 -17.51 -24.86 24.76
N PRO A 258 -16.17 -25.06 24.63
CA PRO A 258 -15.41 -24.58 23.49
C PRO A 258 -16.04 -25.08 22.18
N THR A 259 -16.40 -24.14 21.31
CA THR A 259 -16.82 -24.49 19.96
C THR A 259 -15.64 -25.17 19.28
N LEU A 260 -15.85 -26.40 18.80
CA LEU A 260 -14.84 -27.15 18.04
C LEU A 260 -14.28 -26.23 16.93
N PRO A 261 -12.96 -26.26 16.69
CA PRO A 261 -12.33 -25.36 15.73
C PRO A 261 -13.02 -25.44 14.37
N PRO A 262 -13.30 -24.29 13.72
CA PRO A 262 -14.04 -24.26 12.47
C PRO A 262 -13.27 -25.02 11.38
N ILE A 263 -14.00 -25.64 10.44
CA ILE A 263 -13.47 -26.37 9.27
C ILE A 263 -12.41 -25.56 8.49
N ARG A 264 -12.43 -24.22 8.57
CA ARG A 264 -11.42 -23.33 7.99
C ARG A 264 -10.03 -23.45 8.62
N ALA A 265 -9.92 -23.75 9.91
CA ALA A 265 -8.64 -24.01 10.56
C ALA A 265 -8.02 -25.32 10.05
N GLU A 266 -8.86 -26.31 9.76
CA GLU A 266 -8.45 -27.54 9.09
C GLU A 266 -8.00 -27.26 7.66
N LYS A 267 -8.72 -26.40 6.92
CA LYS A 267 -8.32 -25.96 5.58
C LYS A 267 -6.99 -25.21 5.57
N ALA A 268 -6.71 -24.39 6.58
CA ALA A 268 -5.43 -23.70 6.74
C ALA A 268 -4.28 -24.67 7.07
N ARG A 269 -4.54 -25.70 7.90
CA ARG A 269 -3.59 -26.81 8.15
C ARG A 269 -3.37 -27.67 6.91
N GLN A 270 -4.43 -27.93 6.14
CA GLN A 270 -4.37 -28.65 4.86
C GLN A 270 -3.63 -27.84 3.80
N GLN A 271 -3.77 -26.51 3.76
CA GLN A 271 -2.97 -25.64 2.89
C GLN A 271 -1.49 -25.66 3.30
N LEU A 272 -1.19 -25.64 4.61
CA LEU A 272 0.18 -25.78 5.10
C LEU A 272 0.79 -27.14 4.70
N ALA A 273 0.01 -28.22 4.80
CA ALA A 273 0.42 -29.56 4.35
C ALA A 273 0.52 -29.68 2.81
N ALA A 274 -0.35 -28.99 2.06
CA ALA A 274 -0.34 -28.94 0.60
C ALA A 274 0.84 -28.15 0.03
N HIS A 275 1.47 -27.29 0.84
CA HIS A 275 2.66 -26.53 0.50
C HIS A 275 3.96 -27.19 1.00
N MET A 276 3.92 -28.44 1.47
CA MET A 276 5.14 -29.22 1.66
C MET A 276 5.41 -30.06 0.42
N SER A 277 6.65 -30.07 -0.06
CA SER A 277 7.05 -31.00 -1.11
C SER A 277 6.86 -32.44 -0.62
N ALA A 278 6.28 -33.31 -1.45
CA ALA A 278 6.21 -34.75 -1.21
C ALA A 278 7.44 -35.48 -1.80
N TRP A 279 8.55 -34.76 -2.04
CA TRP A 279 9.79 -35.37 -2.51
C TRP A 279 10.42 -36.21 -1.40
N GLU A 280 10.32 -37.53 -1.55
CA GLU A 280 10.92 -38.53 -0.64
C GLU A 280 12.15 -39.21 -1.26
N GLY A 281 12.56 -38.79 -2.48
CA GLY A 281 13.69 -39.38 -3.19
C GLY A 281 15.07 -38.94 -2.67
N PRO A 282 16.14 -39.65 -3.05
CA PRO A 282 17.51 -39.29 -2.67
C PRO A 282 17.91 -37.91 -3.21
N LYS A 283 18.81 -37.22 -2.51
CA LYS A 283 19.17 -35.82 -2.81
C LYS A 283 19.72 -35.66 -4.23
N GLU A 284 20.48 -36.65 -4.68
CA GLU A 284 21.15 -36.71 -5.96
C GLU A 284 20.16 -36.86 -7.12
N ALA A 285 18.97 -37.40 -6.87
CA ALA A 285 17.92 -37.59 -7.87
C ALA A 285 17.02 -36.36 -8.05
N LEU A 286 17.08 -35.38 -7.15
CA LEU A 286 16.19 -34.20 -7.21
C LEU A 286 16.37 -33.40 -8.51
N PRO A 287 17.60 -33.09 -8.99
CA PRO A 287 17.78 -32.36 -10.24
C PRO A 287 17.18 -33.08 -11.46
N ALA A 288 17.35 -34.41 -11.54
CA ALA A 288 16.79 -35.22 -12.61
C ALA A 288 15.26 -35.23 -12.58
N ALA A 289 14.67 -35.29 -11.37
CA ALA A 289 13.22 -35.23 -11.21
C ALA A 289 12.64 -33.84 -11.57
N ILE A 290 13.37 -32.76 -11.26
CA ILE A 290 13.01 -31.40 -11.70
C ILE A 290 13.05 -31.31 -13.24
N HIS A 291 14.07 -31.87 -13.90
CA HIS A 291 14.16 -31.92 -15.36
C HIS A 291 12.98 -32.64 -16.01
N ALA A 292 12.47 -33.71 -15.37
CA ALA A 292 11.32 -34.46 -15.86
C ALA A 292 9.94 -33.83 -15.51
N CYS A 293 9.90 -32.65 -14.90
CA CYS A 293 8.68 -32.08 -14.36
C CYS A 293 7.67 -31.64 -15.43
N THR A 294 6.44 -32.14 -15.35
CA THR A 294 5.30 -31.74 -16.21
C THR A 294 4.16 -31.03 -15.46
N ARG A 295 4.38 -30.62 -14.19
CA ARG A 295 3.34 -30.10 -13.27
C ARG A 295 2.59 -28.84 -13.73
N CYS A 296 3.14 -28.05 -14.64
CA CYS A 296 2.47 -26.84 -15.16
C CYS A 296 2.75 -26.67 -16.67
N PRO A 297 1.95 -25.89 -17.42
CA PRO A 297 2.09 -25.77 -18.87
C PRO A 297 3.46 -25.27 -19.38
N LEU A 298 4.28 -24.66 -18.54
CA LEU A 298 5.58 -24.08 -18.94
C LEU A 298 6.57 -25.12 -19.48
N HIS A 299 6.48 -26.39 -19.05
CA HIS A 299 7.34 -27.47 -19.58
C HIS A 299 7.17 -27.71 -21.08
N ARG A 300 6.04 -27.28 -21.66
CA ARG A 300 5.74 -27.52 -23.08
C ARG A 300 6.51 -26.62 -24.02
N THR A 301 6.94 -25.44 -23.53
CA THR A 301 7.55 -24.39 -24.36
C THR A 301 8.99 -24.07 -23.98
N ALA A 302 9.35 -24.27 -22.72
CA ALA A 302 10.73 -24.16 -22.25
C ALA A 302 11.62 -25.24 -22.90
N THR A 303 12.92 -24.98 -23.05
CA THR A 303 13.85 -25.99 -23.57
C THR A 303 14.08 -27.09 -22.54
N GLN A 304 14.23 -26.73 -21.27
CA GLN A 304 14.40 -27.66 -20.16
C GLN A 304 14.01 -26.99 -18.82
N ALA A 305 13.84 -27.80 -17.77
CA ALA A 305 13.78 -27.25 -16.42
C ALA A 305 15.19 -26.88 -15.94
N VAL A 306 15.31 -25.84 -15.12
CA VAL A 306 16.56 -25.40 -14.52
C VAL A 306 16.47 -25.57 -13.00
N PRO A 307 17.05 -26.64 -12.43
CA PRO A 307 17.11 -26.84 -10.98
C PRO A 307 18.07 -25.85 -10.32
N GLY A 308 17.96 -25.72 -9.00
CA GLY A 308 18.95 -24.99 -8.21
C GLY A 308 20.32 -25.67 -8.20
N VAL A 309 21.37 -24.87 -8.00
CA VAL A 309 22.77 -25.31 -7.99
C VAL A 309 23.49 -24.70 -6.80
N GLY A 310 24.29 -25.51 -6.11
CA GLY A 310 25.15 -25.10 -5.00
C GLY A 310 25.33 -26.22 -3.97
N PRO A 311 26.06 -25.96 -2.87
CA PRO A 311 26.22 -26.92 -1.78
C PRO A 311 24.88 -27.25 -1.12
N LEU A 312 24.66 -28.53 -0.79
CA LEU A 312 23.43 -28.99 -0.11
C LEU A 312 23.40 -28.68 1.39
N ASP A 313 24.46 -28.07 1.91
CA ASP A 313 24.60 -27.56 3.28
C ASP A 313 24.78 -26.03 3.29
N ALA A 314 24.51 -25.36 2.17
CA ALA A 314 24.66 -23.93 2.05
C ALA A 314 23.81 -23.17 3.07
N ALA A 315 24.47 -22.35 3.91
CA ALA A 315 23.78 -21.54 4.91
C ALA A 315 22.88 -20.45 4.29
N LEU A 316 23.14 -20.07 3.03
CA LEU A 316 22.37 -19.09 2.26
C LEU A 316 21.79 -19.73 1.00
N MET A 317 20.47 -19.63 0.85
CA MET A 317 19.78 -19.92 -0.39
C MET A 317 19.34 -18.61 -1.08
N ILE A 318 19.60 -18.48 -2.37
CA ILE A 318 19.21 -17.32 -3.18
C ILE A 318 18.11 -17.77 -4.15
N VAL A 319 16.98 -17.07 -4.15
CA VAL A 319 15.80 -17.42 -4.96
C VAL A 319 15.47 -16.28 -5.91
N GLY A 320 15.61 -16.53 -7.22
CA GLY A 320 15.15 -15.65 -8.30
C GLY A 320 13.71 -15.92 -8.76
N GLU A 321 13.32 -15.29 -9.87
CA GLU A 321 11.97 -15.41 -10.43
C GLU A 321 11.79 -16.71 -11.23
N GLN A 322 12.49 -16.83 -12.35
CA GLN A 322 12.46 -17.97 -13.28
C GLN A 322 13.75 -17.96 -14.12
N PRO A 323 14.06 -19.03 -14.88
CA PRO A 323 15.16 -19.02 -15.83
C PRO A 323 14.89 -18.00 -16.94
N GLY A 324 15.94 -17.32 -17.41
CA GLY A 324 15.89 -16.51 -18.61
C GLY A 324 16.29 -17.31 -19.86
N ASP A 325 16.46 -16.60 -20.96
CA ASP A 325 16.83 -17.17 -22.26
C ASP A 325 18.13 -17.96 -22.22
N GLN A 326 19.16 -17.45 -21.53
CA GLN A 326 20.47 -18.12 -21.45
C GLN A 326 20.43 -19.28 -20.45
N GLU A 327 19.74 -19.09 -19.32
CA GLU A 327 19.57 -20.12 -18.29
C GLU A 327 18.83 -21.34 -18.83
N ASP A 328 17.76 -21.13 -19.61
CA ASP A 328 16.95 -22.18 -20.23
C ASP A 328 17.76 -23.01 -21.24
N LEU A 329 18.72 -22.42 -21.94
CA LEU A 329 19.61 -23.14 -22.86
C LEU A 329 20.76 -23.83 -22.11
N ALA A 330 21.31 -23.18 -21.10
CA ALA A 330 22.46 -23.67 -20.35
C ALA A 330 22.10 -24.72 -19.29
N GLY A 331 20.84 -24.78 -18.85
CA GLY A 331 20.43 -25.64 -17.74
C GLY A 331 20.92 -25.17 -16.37
N LEU A 332 21.43 -23.93 -16.26
CA LEU A 332 22.03 -23.37 -15.04
C LEU A 332 21.37 -22.04 -14.66
N PRO A 333 21.07 -21.80 -13.36
CA PRO A 333 20.45 -20.57 -12.91
C PRO A 333 21.45 -19.40 -12.92
N PHE A 334 20.96 -18.18 -13.18
CA PHE A 334 21.74 -16.93 -13.08
C PHE A 334 23.05 -16.94 -13.90
N VAL A 335 23.00 -17.32 -15.19
CA VAL A 335 24.16 -17.26 -16.11
C VAL A 335 24.07 -16.09 -17.10
N GLY A 336 22.87 -15.53 -17.30
CA GLY A 336 22.62 -14.40 -18.18
C GLY A 336 23.02 -13.05 -17.56
N PRO A 337 22.66 -11.93 -18.23
CA PRO A 337 23.09 -10.59 -17.82
C PRO A 337 22.71 -10.21 -16.38
N ALA A 338 21.54 -10.66 -15.91
CA ALA A 338 21.11 -10.43 -14.52
C ALA A 338 21.95 -11.23 -13.52
N GLY A 339 22.37 -12.44 -13.89
CA GLY A 339 23.25 -13.28 -13.09
C GLY A 339 24.66 -12.73 -13.00
N GLN A 340 25.23 -12.28 -14.12
CA GLN A 340 26.54 -11.63 -14.16
C GLN A 340 26.58 -10.35 -13.32
N LEU A 341 25.49 -9.56 -13.36
CA LEU A 341 25.35 -8.40 -12.49
C LEU A 341 25.29 -8.81 -11.01
N PHE A 342 24.48 -9.84 -10.69
CA PHE A 342 24.40 -10.38 -9.34
C PHE A 342 25.78 -10.80 -8.84
N ASP A 343 26.54 -11.57 -9.62
CA ASP A 343 27.86 -12.08 -9.24
C ASP A 343 28.83 -10.94 -8.93
N LYS A 344 28.87 -9.92 -9.80
CA LYS A 344 29.71 -8.74 -9.60
C LYS A 344 29.40 -8.02 -8.29
N VAL A 345 28.12 -7.81 -7.98
CA VAL A 345 27.72 -7.08 -6.77
C VAL A 345 27.87 -7.97 -5.53
N ALA A 346 27.56 -9.27 -5.63
CA ALA A 346 27.74 -10.24 -4.56
C ALA A 346 29.20 -10.33 -4.12
N GLN A 347 30.13 -10.38 -5.08
CA GLN A 347 31.57 -10.36 -4.80
C GLN A 347 31.98 -9.10 -4.02
N SER A 348 31.55 -7.91 -4.46
CA SER A 348 31.80 -6.65 -3.74
C SER A 348 31.16 -6.59 -2.35
N ALA A 349 30.05 -7.30 -2.16
CA ALA A 349 29.33 -7.39 -0.89
C ALA A 349 29.90 -8.46 0.06
N GLY A 350 30.91 -9.23 -0.37
CA GLY A 350 31.51 -10.30 0.43
C GLY A 350 30.70 -11.60 0.45
N LEU A 351 29.82 -11.82 -0.53
CA LEU A 351 29.11 -13.08 -0.74
C LEU A 351 29.84 -13.93 -1.78
N SER A 352 30.24 -15.14 -1.39
CA SER A 352 30.81 -16.13 -2.30
C SER A 352 29.72 -16.99 -2.91
N ARG A 353 29.52 -16.90 -4.24
CA ARG A 353 28.49 -17.70 -4.93
C ARG A 353 28.70 -19.21 -4.77
N SER A 354 29.94 -19.68 -4.68
CA SER A 354 30.25 -21.10 -4.50
C SER A 354 29.80 -21.66 -3.14
N GLU A 355 29.55 -20.80 -2.15
CA GLU A 355 29.08 -21.17 -0.81
C GLU A 355 27.56 -21.02 -0.65
N THR A 356 26.86 -20.63 -1.72
CA THR A 356 25.42 -20.40 -1.73
C THR A 356 24.69 -21.42 -2.60
N PHE A 357 23.45 -21.71 -2.25
CA PHE A 357 22.55 -22.46 -3.13
C PHE A 357 21.68 -21.49 -3.93
N VAL A 358 21.84 -21.45 -5.25
CA VAL A 358 21.15 -20.50 -6.12
C VAL A 358 20.06 -21.21 -6.91
N THR A 359 18.84 -20.69 -6.87
CA THR A 359 17.68 -21.29 -7.53
C THR A 359 16.65 -20.24 -7.95
N ASN A 360 15.54 -20.67 -8.55
CA ASN A 360 14.40 -19.83 -8.93
C ASN A 360 13.09 -20.34 -8.34
N ALA A 361 12.12 -19.44 -8.14
CA ALA A 361 10.78 -19.79 -7.71
C ALA A 361 10.05 -20.69 -8.73
N VAL A 362 10.24 -20.43 -10.02
CA VAL A 362 9.73 -21.26 -11.12
C VAL A 362 10.92 -21.88 -11.87
N LYS A 363 10.81 -23.16 -12.27
CA LYS A 363 11.92 -23.93 -12.87
C LYS A 363 11.96 -23.94 -14.40
N HIS A 364 10.92 -23.46 -15.07
CA HIS A 364 10.84 -23.42 -16.54
C HIS A 364 10.75 -21.99 -17.03
N PHE A 365 11.39 -21.69 -18.17
CA PHE A 365 11.36 -20.35 -18.75
C PHE A 365 10.01 -20.07 -19.43
N LYS A 366 9.30 -19.06 -18.92
CA LYS A 366 8.11 -18.53 -19.58
C LYS A 366 8.46 -17.37 -20.51
N PHE A 367 8.10 -17.50 -21.79
CA PHE A 367 8.37 -16.48 -22.80
C PHE A 367 7.31 -16.44 -23.90
N THR A 368 7.32 -15.34 -24.66
CA THR A 368 6.64 -15.25 -25.96
C THR A 368 7.67 -15.16 -27.09
N PRO A 369 7.57 -16.00 -28.12
CA PRO A 369 8.45 -15.88 -29.28
C PRO A 369 8.11 -14.61 -30.08
N ARG A 370 9.13 -13.83 -30.42
CA ARG A 370 9.03 -12.69 -31.35
C ARG A 370 10.17 -12.78 -32.36
N GLY A 371 9.88 -13.38 -33.52
CA GLY A 371 10.91 -13.76 -34.49
C GLY A 371 11.89 -14.75 -33.86
N LYS A 372 13.20 -14.47 -33.97
CA LYS A 372 14.26 -15.30 -33.34
C LYS A 372 14.46 -15.04 -31.84
N ARG A 373 13.75 -14.06 -31.25
CA ARG A 373 13.95 -13.67 -29.84
C ARG A 373 12.88 -14.31 -28.95
N ARG A 374 13.30 -14.76 -27.76
CA ARG A 374 12.40 -15.25 -26.71
C ARG A 374 12.19 -14.15 -25.67
N LEU A 375 11.01 -13.53 -25.68
CA LEU A 375 10.69 -12.42 -24.78
C LEU A 375 10.16 -12.95 -23.45
N HIS A 376 10.94 -12.75 -22.39
CA HIS A 376 10.58 -13.15 -21.03
C HIS A 376 9.21 -12.61 -20.60
N GLN A 377 8.36 -13.48 -20.06
CA GLN A 377 7.10 -13.15 -19.41
C GLN A 377 7.10 -13.56 -17.95
N ARG A 378 6.57 -12.72 -17.06
CA ARG A 378 6.50 -13.04 -15.63
C ARG A 378 5.58 -14.26 -15.37
N PRO A 379 5.97 -15.20 -14.48
CA PRO A 379 5.07 -16.25 -14.03
C PRO A 379 3.81 -15.70 -13.35
N ASN A 380 2.68 -16.38 -13.53
CA ASN A 380 1.45 -16.07 -12.78
C ASN A 380 1.40 -16.84 -11.44
N SER A 381 0.50 -16.45 -10.54
CA SER A 381 0.38 -17.08 -9.22
C SER A 381 0.13 -18.59 -9.27
N GLY A 382 -0.60 -19.08 -10.27
CA GLY A 382 -0.80 -20.51 -10.46
C GLY A 382 0.51 -21.24 -10.79
N GLU A 383 1.30 -20.72 -11.73
CA GLU A 383 2.61 -21.29 -12.09
C GLU A 383 3.58 -21.26 -10.90
N ILE A 384 3.56 -20.17 -10.11
CA ILE A 384 4.35 -20.04 -8.88
C ILE A 384 3.93 -21.12 -7.87
N GLU A 385 2.62 -21.29 -7.64
CA GLU A 385 2.09 -22.29 -6.70
C GLU A 385 2.44 -23.72 -7.12
N HIS A 386 2.32 -24.08 -8.40
CA HIS A 386 2.70 -25.41 -8.88
C HIS A 386 4.20 -25.68 -8.73
N CYS A 387 5.04 -24.67 -8.96
CA CYS A 387 6.49 -24.81 -8.90
C CYS A 387 7.06 -24.68 -7.49
N ARG A 388 6.31 -24.06 -6.57
CA ARG A 388 6.64 -23.98 -5.14
C ARG A 388 6.91 -25.37 -4.55
N TRP A 389 6.23 -26.40 -5.04
CA TRP A 389 6.51 -27.80 -4.68
C TRP A 389 7.99 -28.19 -4.85
N TRP A 390 8.67 -27.73 -5.90
CA TRP A 390 10.10 -27.99 -6.11
C TRP A 390 10.98 -27.07 -5.27
N LEU A 391 10.60 -25.81 -5.10
CA LEU A 391 11.34 -24.90 -4.23
C LEU A 391 11.36 -25.41 -2.78
N ASP A 392 10.23 -25.93 -2.31
CA ASP A 392 10.12 -26.50 -0.97
C ASP A 392 10.90 -27.83 -0.85
N ALA A 393 11.04 -28.60 -1.95
CA ALA A 393 11.93 -29.76 -2.00
C ALA A 393 13.41 -29.34 -1.82
N GLU A 394 13.87 -28.38 -2.61
CA GLU A 394 15.23 -27.85 -2.52
C GLU A 394 15.50 -27.27 -1.13
N ARG A 395 14.57 -26.49 -0.58
CA ARG A 395 14.68 -25.93 0.79
C ARG A 395 14.77 -27.01 1.86
N SER A 396 13.97 -28.06 1.75
CA SER A 396 13.98 -29.16 2.71
C SER A 396 15.30 -29.95 2.66
N LEU A 397 15.94 -30.04 1.48
CA LEU A 397 17.23 -30.70 1.34
C LEU A 397 18.41 -29.84 1.80
N VAL A 398 18.37 -28.54 1.49
CA VAL A 398 19.45 -27.58 1.76
C VAL A 398 19.41 -27.07 3.21
N GLN A 399 18.21 -26.94 3.78
CA GLN A 399 17.97 -26.39 5.11
C GLN A 399 18.72 -25.06 5.36
N PRO A 400 18.54 -24.05 4.49
CA PRO A 400 19.30 -22.82 4.57
C PRO A 400 18.97 -22.06 5.87
N LYS A 401 19.98 -21.40 6.45
CA LYS A 401 19.79 -20.55 7.64
C LYS A 401 19.20 -19.19 7.27
N LEU A 402 19.40 -18.75 6.03
CA LEU A 402 18.84 -17.52 5.46
C LEU A 402 18.41 -17.77 4.02
N VAL A 403 17.26 -17.20 3.64
CA VAL A 403 16.83 -17.14 2.24
C VAL A 403 16.86 -15.70 1.74
N LEU A 404 17.53 -15.44 0.61
CA LEU A 404 17.50 -14.15 -0.10
C LEU A 404 16.50 -14.23 -1.25
N ALA A 405 15.39 -13.49 -1.15
CA ALA A 405 14.35 -13.43 -2.17
C ALA A 405 14.61 -12.26 -3.14
N LEU A 406 14.90 -12.55 -4.40
CA LEU A 406 15.19 -11.57 -5.43
C LEU A 406 13.93 -11.24 -6.24
N GLY A 407 13.24 -10.17 -5.85
CA GLY A 407 12.08 -9.64 -6.56
C GLY A 407 10.73 -10.21 -6.12
N ALA A 408 9.67 -9.73 -6.78
CA ALA A 408 8.28 -9.98 -6.38
C ALA A 408 7.87 -11.46 -6.46
N THR A 409 8.32 -12.17 -7.50
CA THR A 409 7.94 -13.58 -7.71
C THR A 409 8.61 -14.51 -6.69
N ALA A 410 9.89 -14.28 -6.38
CA ALA A 410 10.57 -15.01 -5.30
C ALA A 410 9.90 -14.74 -3.94
N ALA A 411 9.58 -13.47 -3.65
CA ALA A 411 8.87 -13.11 -2.43
C ALA A 411 7.48 -13.78 -2.36
N GLU A 412 6.74 -13.84 -3.46
CA GLU A 412 5.43 -14.51 -3.53
C GLU A 412 5.53 -16.01 -3.21
N ALA A 413 6.49 -16.70 -3.80
CA ALA A 413 6.70 -18.13 -3.58
C ALA A 413 7.03 -18.46 -2.11
N LEU A 414 7.81 -17.60 -1.46
CA LEU A 414 8.33 -17.82 -0.10
C LEU A 414 7.37 -17.32 0.98
N THR A 415 6.83 -16.11 0.81
CA THR A 415 6.08 -15.38 1.85
C THR A 415 4.57 -15.32 1.58
N GLY A 416 4.11 -15.86 0.45
CA GLY A 416 2.69 -15.87 0.05
C GLY A 416 2.21 -14.58 -0.62
N THR A 417 3.05 -13.55 -0.77
CA THR A 417 2.70 -12.34 -1.52
C THR A 417 3.91 -11.70 -2.17
N GLY A 418 3.76 -11.23 -3.41
CA GLY A 418 4.77 -10.45 -4.15
C GLY A 418 4.49 -8.95 -4.18
N ALA A 419 3.44 -8.48 -3.49
CA ALA A 419 2.99 -7.10 -3.57
C ALA A 419 3.96 -6.12 -2.88
N ASN A 420 4.01 -4.88 -3.37
CA ASN A 420 4.78 -3.77 -2.79
C ASN A 420 6.27 -4.06 -2.56
N ILE A 421 6.91 -4.78 -3.50
CA ILE A 421 8.32 -5.21 -3.37
C ILE A 421 9.29 -4.08 -3.03
N MET A 422 9.11 -2.88 -3.61
CA MET A 422 9.98 -1.72 -3.34
C MET A 422 9.91 -1.25 -1.88
N ARG A 423 8.75 -1.41 -1.21
CA ARG A 423 8.58 -1.05 0.20
C ARG A 423 9.09 -2.14 1.14
N ARG A 424 9.07 -3.40 0.70
CA ARG A 424 9.51 -4.58 1.48
C ARG A 424 11.00 -4.85 1.32
N ARG A 425 11.63 -4.31 0.29
CA ARG A 425 13.08 -4.36 0.07
C ARG A 425 13.84 -3.95 1.35
N GLY A 426 14.83 -4.75 1.73
CA GLY A 426 15.67 -4.55 2.92
C GLY A 426 15.00 -4.99 4.23
N THR A 427 13.77 -5.50 4.20
CA THR A 427 13.11 -6.07 5.39
C THR A 427 13.34 -7.58 5.47
N ILE A 428 13.25 -8.11 6.70
CA ILE A 428 13.39 -9.53 6.99
C ILE A 428 12.00 -10.05 7.38
N GLU A 429 11.55 -11.06 6.64
CA GLU A 429 10.31 -11.78 6.90
C GLU A 429 10.63 -13.21 7.36
N GLN A 430 9.61 -14.00 7.70
CA GLN A 430 9.80 -15.37 8.17
C GLN A 430 8.98 -16.36 7.37
N LEU A 431 9.58 -17.50 7.08
CA LEU A 431 8.90 -18.70 6.59
C LEU A 431 8.14 -19.37 7.74
N ALA A 432 7.26 -20.31 7.39
CA ALA A 432 6.49 -21.06 8.38
C ALA A 432 7.36 -21.89 9.34
N ASP A 433 8.56 -22.30 8.90
CA ASP A 433 9.56 -23.01 9.69
C ASP A 433 10.47 -22.07 10.53
N GLY A 434 10.22 -20.76 10.48
CA GLY A 434 11.00 -19.74 11.19
C GLY A 434 12.26 -19.26 10.45
N THR A 435 12.58 -19.82 9.28
CA THR A 435 13.75 -19.38 8.49
C THR A 435 13.57 -17.92 8.05
N PRO A 436 14.54 -17.03 8.30
CA PRO A 436 14.46 -15.64 7.87
C PRO A 436 14.55 -15.53 6.34
N VAL A 437 13.76 -14.61 5.77
CA VAL A 437 13.76 -14.26 4.35
C VAL A 437 14.11 -12.78 4.21
N LEU A 438 15.28 -12.49 3.65
CA LEU A 438 15.65 -11.12 3.29
C LEU A 438 15.10 -10.79 1.90
N ILE A 439 14.34 -9.70 1.80
CA ILE A 439 13.74 -9.25 0.53
C ILE A 439 14.67 -8.26 -0.18
N ALA A 440 15.02 -8.53 -1.44
CA ALA A 440 15.77 -7.61 -2.29
C ALA A 440 15.11 -7.45 -3.66
N VAL A 441 15.55 -6.45 -4.43
CA VAL A 441 15.11 -6.28 -5.83
C VAL A 441 15.77 -7.31 -6.73
N HIS A 442 15.09 -7.68 -7.82
CA HIS A 442 15.69 -8.59 -8.81
C HIS A 442 16.74 -7.85 -9.65
N PRO A 443 17.94 -8.41 -9.94
CA PRO A 443 18.99 -7.73 -10.70
C PRO A 443 18.56 -7.24 -12.09
N SER A 444 17.63 -7.95 -12.74
CA SER A 444 17.07 -7.53 -14.04
C SER A 444 16.31 -6.18 -13.99
N PHE A 445 15.79 -5.77 -12.83
CA PHE A 445 15.21 -4.45 -12.63
C PHE A 445 16.26 -3.36 -12.80
N LEU A 446 17.45 -3.55 -12.23
CA LEU A 446 18.57 -2.61 -12.29
C LEU A 446 19.03 -2.38 -13.74
N LEU A 447 19.07 -3.45 -14.54
CA LEU A 447 19.44 -3.39 -15.96
C LEU A 447 18.42 -2.63 -16.82
N ARG A 448 17.16 -2.52 -16.37
CA ARG A 448 16.07 -1.87 -17.11
C ARG A 448 15.84 -0.41 -16.73
N LEU A 449 16.54 0.12 -15.71
CA LEU A 449 16.41 1.51 -15.29
C LEU A 449 16.99 2.45 -16.37
N PRO A 450 16.20 3.38 -16.94
CA PRO A 450 16.68 4.26 -18.01
C PRO A 450 17.58 5.38 -17.51
N ASP A 451 17.32 5.88 -16.30
CA ASP A 451 18.06 6.97 -15.67
C ASP A 451 19.35 6.44 -15.02
N PRO A 452 20.55 6.91 -15.44
CA PRO A 452 21.82 6.51 -14.85
C PRO A 452 21.92 6.80 -13.35
N ALA A 453 21.40 7.94 -12.88
CA ALA A 453 21.52 8.33 -11.48
C ALA A 453 20.64 7.45 -10.58
N GLU A 454 19.41 7.16 -11.00
CA GLU A 454 18.56 6.21 -10.29
C GLU A 454 19.12 4.79 -10.37
N ARG A 455 19.74 4.39 -11.49
CA ARG A 455 20.42 3.09 -11.61
C ARG A 455 21.56 2.95 -10.61
N GLU A 456 22.41 3.96 -10.48
CA GLU A 456 23.53 3.97 -9.52
C GLU A 456 23.01 3.88 -8.08
N LYS A 457 22.00 4.68 -7.74
CA LYS A 457 21.36 4.64 -6.43
C LYS A 457 20.76 3.27 -6.12
N GLN A 458 20.01 2.68 -7.05
CA GLN A 458 19.42 1.36 -6.88
C GLN A 458 20.48 0.25 -6.83
N MET A 459 21.62 0.42 -7.51
CA MET A 459 22.77 -0.47 -7.42
C MET A 459 23.39 -0.44 -6.02
N ALA A 460 23.67 0.74 -5.49
CA ALA A 460 24.25 0.91 -4.15
C ALA A 460 23.32 0.34 -3.06
N LEU A 461 22.02 0.56 -3.23
CA LEU A 461 21.00 -0.06 -2.42
C LEU A 461 21.10 -1.59 -2.52
N PHE A 462 21.04 -2.16 -3.72
CA PHE A 462 21.12 -3.61 -3.92
C PHE A 462 22.38 -4.23 -3.29
N GLU A 463 23.53 -3.58 -3.43
CA GLU A 463 24.78 -3.97 -2.77
C GLU A 463 24.65 -3.97 -1.24
N ALA A 464 23.96 -2.98 -0.66
CA ALA A 464 23.69 -2.95 0.77
C ALA A 464 22.81 -4.12 1.25
N ASP A 465 21.82 -4.55 0.45
CA ASP A 465 21.01 -5.74 0.77
C ASP A 465 21.88 -7.01 0.76
N LEU A 466 22.77 -7.15 -0.23
CA LEU A 466 23.68 -8.30 -0.29
C LEU A 466 24.67 -8.31 0.87
N ARG A 467 25.18 -7.13 1.26
CA ARG A 467 26.06 -7.00 2.43
C ARG A 467 25.33 -7.37 3.72
N LEU A 468 24.07 -6.97 3.85
CA LEU A 468 23.23 -7.39 4.98
C LEU A 468 23.03 -8.91 4.99
N ALA A 469 22.78 -9.52 3.83
CA ALA A 469 22.69 -10.98 3.70
C ALA A 469 23.98 -11.67 4.20
N ALA A 470 25.16 -11.19 3.77
CA ALA A 470 26.46 -11.73 4.19
C ALA A 470 26.63 -11.67 5.72
N GLN A 471 26.34 -10.51 6.32
CA GLN A 471 26.42 -10.31 7.77
C GLN A 471 25.46 -11.23 8.53
N MET A 472 24.23 -11.36 8.05
CA MET A 472 23.22 -12.22 8.66
C MET A 472 23.64 -13.70 8.62
N VAL A 473 24.17 -14.17 7.49
CA VAL A 473 24.66 -15.55 7.33
C VAL A 473 25.77 -15.82 8.33
N LEU A 474 26.77 -14.94 8.43
CA LEU A 474 27.85 -15.05 9.40
C LEU A 474 27.34 -15.10 10.85
N ALA A 475 26.37 -14.25 11.20
CA ALA A 475 25.77 -14.24 12.53
C ALA A 475 24.96 -15.50 12.83
N LEU A 476 24.24 -16.03 11.84
CA LEU A 476 23.43 -17.24 11.97
C LEU A 476 24.29 -18.51 12.05
N THR A 477 25.38 -18.58 11.29
CA THR A 477 26.33 -19.69 11.33
C THR A 477 27.08 -19.71 12.65
N ALA A 478 27.55 -18.57 13.15
CA ALA A 478 28.22 -18.45 14.46
C ALA A 478 27.31 -18.89 15.62
N ARG A 479 26.03 -18.48 15.64
CA ARG A 479 25.06 -18.92 16.66
C ARG A 479 24.82 -20.42 16.66
N SER A 480 24.86 -21.05 15.48
CA SER A 480 24.68 -22.51 15.38
C SER A 480 25.89 -23.28 15.90
N ALA A 481 27.10 -22.72 15.74
CA ALA A 481 28.34 -23.34 16.21
C ALA A 481 28.55 -23.20 17.73
N GLY A 482 27.92 -22.19 18.36
CA GLY A 482 28.02 -21.93 19.80
C GLY A 482 26.90 -22.51 20.67
N ALA A 483 25.93 -23.23 20.10
CA ALA A 483 24.90 -23.91 20.88
C ALA A 483 25.49 -25.20 21.48
N PRO A 484 25.54 -25.37 22.81
CA PRO A 484 25.93 -26.65 23.39
C PRO A 484 24.91 -27.71 22.96
N THR A 485 25.40 -28.83 22.43
CA THR A 485 24.61 -30.05 22.23
C THR A 485 24.16 -30.54 23.59
N GLY A 486 22.95 -30.14 24.00
CA GLY A 486 22.27 -30.62 25.19
C GLY A 486 21.61 -31.97 24.95
#